data_AF-A0A2E3ZR95-F1
#
_entry.id   AF-A0A2E3ZR95-F1
#
_cell.length_a   1.000
_cell.length_b   1.000
_cell.length_c   1.000
_cell.angle_alpha   90.00
_cell.angle_beta   90.00
_cell.angle_gamma   90.00
#
_symmetry.space_group_name_H-M   'P 1'
#
loop_
_entity.id
_entity.type
_entity.pdbx_description
1 polymer ?
#
loop_
_entity_poly.entity_id
_entity_poly.type
_entity_poly.pdbx_seq_one_letter_code
_entity_poly.pdbx_strand_id
1 'polypeptide(L)'
;RGVALSRGTLDVLLELEWIRPVGKRKTPGRPVTWGTSQKFLENFNLNDIKDLPGTDELKAAGLLDKRPTSSIFGEVALKMDEENTERVSDCL
;
A
#
# COMPACT_ATOMS: atom_id res chain seq x y z
N ARG A 1 5.27 -6.20 13.68
CA ARG A 1 5.70 -5.31 12.58
C ARG A 1 7.03 -5.86 12.07
N GLY A 2 6.98 -6.63 10.99
CA GLY A 2 8.13 -7.36 10.47
C GLY A 2 7.84 -7.71 9.02
N VAL A 3 7.82 -6.69 8.17
CA VAL A 3 7.94 -6.88 6.72
C VAL A 3 9.43 -6.80 6.44
N ALA A 4 10.02 -7.89 5.95
CA ALA A 4 11.42 -7.88 5.58
C ALA A 4 11.59 -6.89 4.44
N LEU A 5 12.39 -5.84 4.66
CA LEU A 5 12.79 -4.94 3.58
C LEU A 5 13.74 -5.72 2.68
N SER A 6 13.48 -5.72 1.37
CA SER A 6 14.44 -6.30 0.44
C SER A 6 15.73 -5.47 0.49
N ARG A 7 16.88 -6.13 0.29
CA ARG A 7 18.16 -5.42 0.24
C ARG A 7 18.07 -4.39 -0.89
N GLY A 8 18.32 -3.11 -0.57
CA GLY A 8 18.33 -2.02 -1.53
C GLY A 8 16.98 -1.33 -1.79
N THR A 9 15.86 -1.70 -1.16
CA THR A 9 14.59 -0.94 -1.36
C THR A 9 14.76 0.53 -1.01
N LEU A 10 15.49 0.83 0.07
CA LEU A 10 15.74 2.21 0.49
C LEU A 10 16.58 2.97 -0.53
N ASP A 11 17.54 2.31 -1.17
CA ASP A 11 18.42 2.95 -2.15
C ASP A 11 17.62 3.35 -3.40
N VAL A 12 16.73 2.48 -3.88
CA VAL A 12 15.82 2.80 -4.99
C VAL A 12 14.89 3.96 -4.63
N LEU A 13 14.32 3.96 -3.42
CA LEU A 13 13.45 5.06 -2.97
C LEU A 13 14.18 6.39 -2.85
N LEU A 14 15.49 6.36 -2.54
CA LEU A 14 16.34 7.54 -2.50
C LEU A 14 16.70 8.03 -3.90
N GLU A 15 16.99 7.12 -4.83
CA GLU A 15 17.29 7.44 -6.24
C GLU A 15 16.08 8.09 -6.94
N LEU A 16 14.88 7.60 -6.66
CA LEU A 16 13.62 8.22 -7.12
C LEU A 16 13.27 9.51 -6.37
N GLU A 17 14.06 9.87 -5.35
CA GLU A 17 13.82 11.00 -4.45
C GLU A 17 12.43 10.96 -3.78
N TRP A 18 11.86 9.78 -3.57
CA TRP A 18 10.57 9.62 -2.90
C TRP A 18 10.67 9.75 -1.39
N ILE A 19 11.85 9.48 -0.83
CA ILE A 19 12.14 9.60 0.60
C ILE A 19 13.33 10.50 0.85
N ARG A 20 13.38 11.09 2.04
CA ARG A 20 14.45 11.97 2.51
C ARG A 20 14.71 11.78 4.00
N PRO A 21 15.94 12.04 4.47
CA PRO A 21 16.22 12.03 5.91
C PRO A 21 15.55 13.24 6.57
N VAL A 22 14.72 13.00 7.58
CA VAL A 22 13.99 14.05 8.34
C VAL A 22 14.75 14.43 9.60
N GLY A 23 15.48 13.50 10.20
CA GLY A 23 16.26 13.78 11.40
C GLY A 23 16.80 12.51 12.05
N LYS A 24 17.35 12.66 13.25
CA LYS A 24 17.84 11.54 14.06
C LYS A 24 17.01 11.42 15.33
N ARG A 25 16.57 10.22 15.66
CA ARG A 25 15.74 9.99 16.84
C ARG A 25 16.57 10.12 18.13
N LYS A 26 16.00 10.69 19.19
CA LYS A 26 16.62 10.80 20.53
C LYS A 26 16.50 9.48 21.30
N THR A 27 17.09 8.41 20.78
CA THR A 27 17.10 7.06 21.36
C THR A 27 18.53 6.52 21.26
N PRO A 28 19.00 5.61 22.14
CA PRO A 28 20.33 5.01 22.01
C PRO A 28 20.55 4.47 20.58
N GLY A 29 21.70 4.79 19.98
CA GLY A 29 22.02 4.54 18.58
C GLY A 29 21.63 5.65 17.59
N ARG A 30 20.76 6.59 17.98
CA ARG A 30 20.32 7.76 17.19
C ARG A 30 20.03 7.45 15.71
N PRO A 31 19.15 6.47 15.42
CA PRO A 31 18.89 6.08 14.03
C PRO A 31 18.30 7.24 13.22
N VAL A 32 18.65 7.25 11.93
CA VAL A 32 18.08 8.19 10.97
C VAL A 32 16.60 7.89 10.77
N THR A 33 15.78 8.93 10.83
CA THR A 33 14.36 8.89 10.54
C THR A 33 14.16 9.36 9.11
N TRP A 34 13.49 8.54 8.33
CA TRP A 34 13.12 8.84 6.95
C TRP A 34 11.70 9.39 6.91
N GLY A 35 11.43 10.26 5.95
CA GLY A 35 10.09 10.75 5.62
C GLY A 35 9.92 10.89 4.12
N THR A 36 8.68 11.03 3.68
CA THR A 36 8.33 11.21 2.28
C THR A 36 8.66 12.62 1.78
N SER A 37 8.89 12.74 0.47
CA SER A 37 9.18 14.00 -0.21
C SER A 37 7.96 14.53 -0.98
N GLN A 38 8.10 15.69 -1.61
CA GLN A 38 7.08 16.25 -2.50
C GLN A 38 6.94 15.42 -3.80
N LYS A 39 8.04 14.90 -4.34
CA LYS A 39 8.03 14.04 -5.54
C LYS A 39 7.19 12.78 -5.36
N PHE A 40 7.18 12.23 -4.14
CA PHE A 40 6.27 11.16 -3.79
C PHE A 40 4.80 11.60 -3.96
N LEU A 41 4.42 12.74 -3.36
CA LEU A 41 3.04 13.25 -3.44
C LEU A 41 2.61 13.52 -4.88
N GLU A 42 3.50 14.10 -5.70
CA GLU A 42 3.25 14.35 -7.13
C GLU A 42 3.03 13.05 -7.90
N ASN A 43 3.85 12.01 -7.67
CA ASN A 43 3.72 10.73 -8.36
C ASN A 43 2.42 9.99 -8.01
N PHE A 44 1.94 10.12 -6.77
CA PHE A 44 0.66 9.56 -6.33
C PHE A 44 -0.52 10.53 -6.53
N ASN A 45 -0.26 11.71 -7.09
CA ASN A 45 -1.23 12.77 -7.34
C ASN A 45 -2.02 13.18 -6.06
N LEU A 46 -1.31 13.26 -4.93
CA LEU A 46 -1.84 13.59 -3.61
C LEU A 46 -1.48 15.03 -3.23
N ASN A 47 -2.37 15.68 -2.47
CA ASN A 47 -2.11 17.03 -1.94
C ASN A 47 -1.44 16.96 -0.55
N ASP A 48 -1.85 16.01 0.28
CA ASP A 48 -1.29 15.78 1.61
C ASP A 48 -1.04 14.27 1.84
N ILE A 49 -0.12 13.96 2.75
CA ILE A 49 0.15 12.59 3.23
C ILE A 49 -1.10 11.98 3.87
N LYS A 50 -2.01 12.81 4.39
CA LYS A 50 -3.28 12.39 4.98
C LYS A 50 -4.27 11.80 3.98
N ASP A 51 -4.11 12.10 2.69
CA ASP A 51 -4.98 11.60 1.63
C ASP A 51 -4.63 10.15 1.23
N LEU A 52 -3.58 9.58 1.84
CA LEU A 52 -3.29 8.16 1.69
C LEU A 52 -4.40 7.33 2.35
N PRO A 53 -4.86 6.23 1.69
CA PRO A 53 -5.84 5.34 2.30
C PRO A 53 -5.30 4.84 3.63
N GLY A 54 -6.09 5.04 4.68
CA GLY A 54 -5.69 4.72 6.05
C GLY A 54 -5.44 3.22 6.21
N THR A 55 -4.64 2.82 7.20
CA THR A 55 -4.40 1.38 7.45
C THR A 55 -5.67 0.59 7.72
N ASP A 56 -6.72 1.27 8.21
CA ASP A 56 -8.00 0.64 8.51
C ASP A 56 -8.87 0.49 7.27
N GLU A 57 -8.78 1.42 6.31
CA GLU A 57 -9.40 1.30 4.99
C GLU A 57 -8.73 0.21 4.17
N LEU A 58 -7.40 0.09 4.23
CA LEU A 58 -6.66 -0.98 3.55
C LEU A 58 -6.97 -2.38 4.12
N LYS A 59 -7.29 -2.46 5.43
CA LYS A 59 -7.78 -3.70 6.03
C LYS A 59 -9.22 -3.98 5.62
N ALA A 60 -10.09 -2.97 5.56
CA ALA A 60 -11.49 -3.10 5.14
C ALA A 60 -11.58 -3.54 3.66
N ALA A 61 -10.67 -3.05 2.81
CA ALA A 61 -10.50 -3.50 1.42
C ALA A 61 -9.87 -4.90 1.29
N GLY A 62 -9.57 -5.58 2.40
CA GLY A 62 -8.98 -6.92 2.41
C GLY A 62 -7.51 -6.99 1.97
N LEU A 63 -6.90 -5.87 1.58
CA LEU A 63 -5.53 -5.82 1.05
C LEU A 63 -4.46 -6.05 2.12
N LEU A 64 -4.77 -5.69 3.38
CA LEU A 64 -3.83 -5.75 4.50
C LEU A 64 -4.12 -6.90 5.50
N ASP A 65 -5.07 -7.80 5.19
CA ASP A 65 -5.35 -8.95 6.04
C ASP A 65 -4.16 -9.94 6.01
N LYS A 66 -3.88 -10.60 7.14
CA LYS A 66 -2.74 -11.53 7.30
C LYS A 66 -2.92 -12.85 6.58
N ARG A 67 -4.07 -13.06 5.91
CA ARG A 67 -4.30 -14.23 5.09
C ARG A 67 -3.34 -14.18 3.91
N PRO A 68 -2.66 -15.28 3.57
CA PRO A 68 -1.74 -15.28 2.45
C PRO A 68 -2.49 -14.83 1.19
N THR A 69 -1.87 -13.94 0.41
CA THR A 69 -2.45 -13.35 -0.80
C THR A 69 -2.86 -14.40 -1.85
N SER A 70 -2.33 -15.62 -1.73
CA SER A 70 -2.78 -16.80 -2.50
C SER A 70 -4.25 -17.16 -2.27
N SER A 71 -4.79 -16.90 -1.07
CA SER A 71 -6.20 -17.13 -0.75
C SER A 71 -7.10 -15.96 -1.19
N ILE A 72 -6.55 -14.75 -1.30
CA ILE A 72 -7.31 -13.55 -1.71
C ILE A 72 -7.61 -13.59 -3.22
N PHE A 73 -6.61 -13.90 -4.05
CA PHE A 73 -6.86 -14.07 -5.50
C PHE A 73 -7.77 -15.27 -5.80
N GLY A 74 -7.75 -16.31 -4.96
CA GLY A 74 -8.68 -17.44 -5.05
C GLY A 74 -10.13 -17.08 -4.70
N GLU A 75 -10.36 -16.12 -3.79
CA GLU A 75 -11.71 -15.71 -3.37
C GLU A 75 -12.29 -14.57 -4.23
N VAL A 76 -11.44 -13.66 -4.76
CA VAL A 76 -11.88 -12.64 -5.73
C VAL A 76 -12.35 -13.28 -7.03
N ALA A 77 -11.70 -14.37 -7.47
CA ALA A 77 -12.15 -15.15 -8.62
C ALA A 77 -13.55 -15.75 -8.43
N LEU A 78 -13.96 -16.06 -7.19
CA LEU A 78 -15.29 -16.61 -6.89
C LEU A 78 -16.40 -15.56 -6.77
N LYS A 79 -16.05 -14.27 -6.63
CA LYS A 79 -17.03 -13.17 -6.56
C LYS A 79 -17.30 -12.49 -7.90
N MET A 80 -16.49 -12.76 -8.93
CA MET A 80 -16.74 -12.27 -10.29
C MET A 80 -17.80 -13.07 -11.06
N ASP A 81 -18.26 -14.21 -10.55
CA ASP A 81 -19.26 -15.05 -11.20
C ASP A 81 -20.72 -14.75 -10.79
N GLU A 82 -20.96 -14.00 -9.71
CA GLU A 82 -22.32 -13.79 -9.19
C GLU A 82 -23.06 -12.58 -9.81
N GLU A 83 -22.34 -11.53 -10.27
CA GLU A 83 -22.98 -10.33 -10.85
C GLU A 83 -23.32 -10.46 -12.37
N ASN A 84 -22.76 -11.45 -13.08
CA ASN A 84 -23.02 -11.61 -14.52
C ASN A 84 -24.26 -12.49 -14.83
N THR A 85 -24.87 -13.10 -13.81
CA THR A 85 -26.05 -13.98 -13.98
C THR A 85 -27.40 -13.26 -13.84
N GLU A 86 -27.44 -11.96 -13.57
CA GLU A 86 -28.71 -11.20 -13.58
C GLU A 86 -28.95 -10.43 -14.89
N ARG A 87 -27.94 -10.27 -15.76
CA ARG A 87 -28.11 -9.56 -17.05
C ARG A 87 -28.58 -10.43 -18.22
N VAL A 88 -28.53 -11.75 -18.07
CA VAL A 88 -28.97 -12.69 -19.13
C VAL A 88 -30.47 -12.99 -19.07
N SER A 89 -31.17 -12.61 -17.99
CA SER A 89 -32.62 -12.89 -17.87
C SER A 89 -33.53 -11.80 -18.46
N ASP A 90 -33.02 -10.61 -18.79
CA ASP A 90 -33.79 -9.51 -19.39
C ASP A 90 -33.74 -9.47 -20.93
N CYS A 91 -33.19 -10.51 -21.57
CA CYS A 91 -33.09 -10.63 -23.03
C CYS A 91 -33.83 -11.84 -23.60
N LEU A 92 -34.70 -12.50 -22.83
CA LEU A 92 -35.60 -13.56 -23.30
C LEU A 92 -37.05 -13.06 -23.41
#